data_AF-H5Y8V5-F1
#
_entry.id   AF-H5Y8V5-F1
#
_cell.length_a   1.000
_cell.length_b   1.000
_cell.length_c   1.000
_cell.angle_alpha   90.00
_cell.angle_beta   90.00
_cell.angle_gamma   90.00
#
_symmetry.space_group_name_H-M   'P 1'
#
loop_
_entity.id
_entity.type
_entity.pdbx_description
1 polymer ?
#
loop_
_entity_poly.entity_id
_entity_poly.type
_entity_poly.pdbx_seq_one_letter_code
_entity_poly.pdbx_strand_id
1 'polypeptide(L)'
;MATKSKSRKPERLRRSDPERGTPNRSPTDHIRNHSGSGNGNGGNKQSGPKSQVSETLQKAIADIVELSSTVIEDQIRAGQTAAERLRDGISGSERLNKDVTALVDGLVTTTKDVGATWLELLSIVLRSIGKEPSPPPGGGRPPPGSSNPSRTKTVTGTSGGAATTSSITPNDPTIEPVPLDIVVTGTGVKSVTLDLRPPSLRFVPFLHELQGRDPKYSLATVEFTRNDKGKLVLSVRGQAGQHQAVYAGVVVDSYTNEPGGTVSVTIGR
;
A
#
# COMPACT_ATOMS: atom_id res chain seq x y z
N MET A 1 33.23 66.70 32.94
CA MET A 1 34.03 65.47 32.74
C MET A 1 33.09 64.28 32.87
N ALA A 2 32.74 63.62 31.77
CA ALA A 2 31.80 62.50 31.76
C ALA A 2 32.55 61.17 31.56
N THR A 3 32.44 60.26 32.52
CA THR A 3 33.08 58.95 32.52
C THR A 3 32.29 57.96 31.67
N LYS A 4 32.92 57.45 30.61
CA LYS A 4 32.37 56.37 29.75
C LYS A 4 32.31 55.06 30.53
N SER A 5 31.10 54.55 30.78
CA SER A 5 30.93 53.20 31.34
C SER A 5 31.19 52.15 30.25
N LYS A 6 32.10 51.21 30.54
CA LYS A 6 32.40 50.05 29.69
C LYS A 6 31.33 48.99 29.91
N SER A 7 30.48 48.75 28.91
CA SER A 7 29.53 47.63 28.89
C SER A 7 30.26 46.29 28.87
N ARG A 8 30.14 45.50 29.95
CA ARG A 8 30.59 44.10 29.98
C ARG A 8 29.63 43.24 29.16
N LYS A 9 30.17 42.50 28.19
CA LYS A 9 29.37 41.56 27.39
C LYS A 9 28.93 40.40 28.29
N PRO A 10 27.65 39.98 28.25
CA PRO A 10 27.15 38.88 29.05
C PRO A 10 27.80 37.57 28.56
N GLU A 11 28.59 36.96 29.44
CA GLU A 11 29.18 35.65 29.22
C GLU A 11 28.08 34.60 29.22
N ARG A 12 27.90 33.92 28.09
CA ARG A 12 26.86 32.91 27.91
C ARG A 12 27.18 31.71 28.80
N LEU A 13 26.29 31.41 29.77
CA LEU A 13 26.36 30.19 30.57
C LEU A 13 26.45 28.97 29.65
N ARG A 14 27.60 28.30 29.66
CA ARG A 14 27.76 26.99 29.03
C ARG A 14 27.14 25.94 29.94
N ARG A 15 26.12 25.25 29.44
CA ARG A 15 25.57 24.06 30.09
C ARG A 15 26.55 22.91 29.86
N SER A 16 26.81 22.12 30.89
CA SER A 16 27.56 20.87 30.78
C SER A 16 26.81 19.95 29.81
N ASP A 17 27.52 19.42 28.80
CA ASP A 17 26.92 18.47 27.87
C ASP A 17 26.50 17.22 28.65
N PRO A 18 25.24 16.78 28.56
CA PRO A 18 24.80 15.55 29.22
C PRO A 18 25.57 14.37 28.65
N GLU A 19 26.05 13.48 29.52
CA GLU A 19 26.69 12.23 29.10
C GLU A 19 25.74 11.44 28.19
N ARG A 20 26.05 11.42 26.90
CA ARG A 20 25.34 10.58 25.93
C ARG A 20 25.95 9.19 26.03
N GLY A 21 25.24 8.28 26.69
CA GLY A 21 25.54 6.85 26.60
C GLY A 21 25.61 6.43 25.13
N THR A 22 26.61 5.60 24.79
CA THR A 22 26.72 5.02 23.45
C THR A 22 25.47 4.21 23.13
N PRO A 23 24.99 4.21 21.87
CA PRO A 23 23.81 3.45 21.49
C PRO A 23 24.05 1.96 21.78
N ASN A 24 23.32 1.43 22.77
CA ASN A 24 23.37 0.01 23.10
C ASN A 24 22.65 -0.76 21.99
N ARG A 25 23.43 -1.38 21.10
CA ARG A 25 22.94 -2.17 19.95
C ARG A 25 22.89 -3.67 20.24
N SER A 26 22.98 -4.08 21.51
CA SER A 26 22.93 -5.49 21.87
C SER A 26 21.47 -6.02 21.83
N PRO A 27 21.10 -6.92 20.90
CA PRO A 27 19.74 -7.44 20.80
C PRO A 27 19.33 -8.27 22.03
N THR A 28 20.31 -8.83 22.74
CA THR A 28 20.09 -9.69 23.91
C THR A 28 19.63 -8.91 25.15
N ASP A 29 19.95 -7.61 25.25
CA ASP A 29 19.55 -6.79 26.41
C ASP A 29 18.04 -6.47 26.41
N HIS A 30 17.41 -6.37 25.23
CA HIS A 30 15.97 -6.18 25.14
C HIS A 30 15.17 -7.40 25.60
N ILE A 31 15.63 -8.61 25.27
CA ILE A 31 14.96 -9.86 25.66
C ILE A 31 15.09 -10.09 27.17
N ARG A 32 16.25 -9.76 27.76
CA ARG A 32 16.51 -9.95 29.19
C ARG A 32 15.71 -8.99 30.07
N ASN A 33 15.53 -7.74 29.64
CA ASN A 33 14.79 -6.73 30.42
C ASN A 33 13.27 -6.93 30.39
N HIS A 34 12.72 -7.67 29.42
CA HIS A 34 11.28 -7.95 29.33
C HIS A 34 10.87 -9.34 29.83
N SER A 35 11.82 -10.21 30.20
CA SER A 35 11.53 -11.58 30.66
C SER A 35 11.52 -11.76 32.19
N GLY A 36 11.77 -10.71 32.98
CA GLY A 36 11.97 -10.84 34.43
C GLY A 36 11.35 -9.74 35.28
N SER A 37 10.02 -9.58 35.28
CA SER A 37 9.33 -8.88 36.38
C SER A 37 7.92 -9.42 36.55
N GLY A 38 7.82 -10.49 37.33
CA GLY A 38 6.57 -11.18 37.64
C GLY A 38 6.75 -12.07 38.86
N ASN A 39 7.28 -11.51 39.96
CA ASN A 39 7.32 -12.17 41.26
C ASN A 39 5.89 -12.12 41.85
N GLY A 40 5.05 -13.05 41.41
CA GLY A 40 3.67 -13.24 41.86
C GLY A 40 3.49 -14.61 42.49
N ASN A 41 3.61 -14.64 43.80
CA ASN A 41 3.46 -15.77 44.70
C ASN A 41 2.03 -16.35 44.70
N GLY A 42 1.92 -17.69 44.62
CA GLY A 42 0.86 -18.48 45.26
C GLY A 42 -0.41 -18.78 44.44
N GLY A 43 -0.67 -20.06 44.15
CA GLY A 43 -2.02 -20.49 43.73
C GLY A 43 -2.14 -21.83 43.01
N ASN A 44 -2.06 -22.91 43.79
CA ASN A 44 -2.76 -24.19 43.66
C ASN A 44 -3.27 -24.73 42.29
N LYS A 45 -2.74 -25.92 41.97
CA LYS A 45 -3.19 -26.98 41.05
C LYS A 45 -4.65 -26.96 40.56
N GLN A 46 -4.81 -26.98 39.22
CA GLN A 46 -5.73 -27.92 38.56
C GLN A 46 -5.29 -28.19 37.12
N SER A 47 -4.70 -29.36 36.89
CA SER A 47 -4.31 -29.85 35.56
C SER A 47 -5.55 -30.35 34.82
N GLY A 48 -6.19 -29.46 34.05
CA GLY A 48 -7.10 -29.85 32.97
C GLY A 48 -6.31 -30.27 31.73
N PRO A 49 -6.86 -31.13 30.85
CA PRO A 49 -6.19 -31.55 29.63
C PRO A 49 -5.89 -30.34 28.74
N LYS A 50 -4.60 -30.01 28.63
CA LYS A 50 -4.11 -28.92 27.77
C LYS A 50 -4.48 -29.25 26.33
N SER A 51 -5.28 -28.38 25.75
CA SER A 51 -5.69 -28.40 24.35
C SER A 51 -4.44 -28.38 23.46
N GLN A 52 -4.16 -29.51 22.78
CA GLN A 52 -3.09 -29.64 21.79
C GLN A 52 -3.18 -28.59 20.66
N VAL A 53 -4.35 -27.96 20.50
CA VAL A 53 -4.60 -26.92 19.50
C VAL A 53 -3.88 -25.61 19.86
N SER A 54 -3.72 -25.27 21.16
CA SER A 54 -3.05 -24.02 21.54
C SER A 54 -1.54 -24.07 21.37
N GLU A 55 -0.91 -25.22 21.62
CA GLU A 55 0.53 -25.40 21.39
C GLU A 55 0.85 -25.37 19.89
N THR A 56 -0.01 -25.94 19.05
CA THR A 56 0.14 -25.88 17.59
C THR A 56 0.00 -24.45 17.07
N LEU A 57 -0.96 -23.66 17.59
CA LEU A 57 -1.14 -22.25 17.21
C LEU A 57 0.00 -21.36 17.70
N GLN A 58 0.47 -21.56 18.95
CA GLN A 58 1.60 -20.81 19.50
C GLN A 58 2.91 -21.13 18.75
N LYS A 59 3.12 -22.40 18.39
CA LYS A 59 4.26 -22.81 17.57
C LYS A 59 4.17 -22.21 16.16
N ALA A 60 3.00 -22.21 15.53
CA ALA A 60 2.82 -21.57 14.22
C ALA A 60 3.06 -20.04 14.28
N ILE A 61 2.63 -19.37 15.34
CA ILE A 61 2.89 -17.92 15.53
C ILE A 61 4.40 -17.68 15.74
N ALA A 62 5.07 -18.52 16.54
CA ALA A 62 6.52 -18.41 16.73
C ALA A 62 7.29 -18.63 15.42
N ASP A 63 6.93 -19.67 14.65
CA ASP A 63 7.54 -19.97 13.35
C ASP A 63 7.33 -18.83 12.34
N ILE A 64 6.16 -18.17 12.34
CA ILE A 64 5.88 -17.01 11.48
C ILE A 64 6.71 -15.78 11.89
N VAL A 65 6.86 -15.52 13.19
CA VAL A 65 7.67 -14.39 13.69
C VAL A 65 9.16 -14.62 13.40
N GLU A 66 9.64 -15.86 13.52
CA GLU A 66 11.02 -16.23 13.17
C GLU A 66 11.26 -16.12 11.65
N LEU A 67 10.33 -16.61 10.84
CA LEU A 67 10.41 -16.51 9.37
C LEU A 67 10.40 -15.05 8.91
N SER A 68 9.49 -14.22 9.45
CA SER A 68 9.42 -12.80 9.10
C SER A 68 10.66 -12.01 9.52
N SER A 69 11.26 -12.34 10.66
CA SER A 69 12.51 -11.72 11.12
C SER A 69 13.70 -12.09 10.20
N THR A 70 13.74 -13.35 9.75
CA THR A 70 14.78 -13.85 8.83
C THR A 70 14.71 -13.15 7.47
N VAL A 71 13.49 -12.97 6.92
CA VAL A 71 13.30 -12.28 5.63
C VAL A 71 13.72 -10.81 5.70
N ILE A 72 13.45 -10.12 6.81
CA ILE A 72 13.86 -8.73 7.00
C ILE A 72 15.40 -8.64 7.05
N GLU A 73 16.05 -9.55 7.75
CA GLU A 73 17.51 -9.56 7.88
C GLU A 73 18.21 -9.88 6.55
N ASP A 74 17.65 -10.80 5.76
CA ASP A 74 18.11 -11.09 4.40
C ASP A 74 17.93 -9.90 3.45
N GLN A 75 16.81 -9.16 3.55
CA GLN A 75 16.61 -7.95 2.76
C GLN A 75 17.58 -6.83 3.16
N ILE A 76 17.89 -6.67 4.44
CA ILE A 76 18.89 -5.70 4.92
C ILE A 76 20.28 -6.08 4.39
N ARG A 77 20.66 -7.36 4.45
CA ARG A 77 21.96 -7.84 3.96
C ARG A 77 22.06 -7.74 2.43
N ALA A 78 20.99 -8.05 1.70
CA ALA A 78 20.91 -7.85 0.26
C ALA A 78 21.00 -6.36 -0.12
N GLY A 79 20.32 -5.49 0.65
CA GLY A 79 20.38 -4.04 0.48
C GLY A 79 21.77 -3.46 0.73
N GLN A 80 22.47 -3.94 1.76
CA GLN A 80 23.86 -3.54 2.05
C GLN A 80 24.80 -3.99 0.94
N THR A 81 24.68 -5.24 0.47
CA THR A 81 25.49 -5.77 -0.64
C THR A 81 25.23 -5.00 -1.94
N ALA A 82 23.97 -4.64 -2.22
CA ALA A 82 23.62 -3.83 -3.38
C ALA A 82 24.16 -2.40 -3.26
N ALA A 83 24.09 -1.79 -2.06
CA ALA A 83 24.62 -0.46 -1.81
C ALA A 83 26.15 -0.40 -1.91
N GLU A 84 26.85 -1.44 -1.45
CA GLU A 84 28.31 -1.59 -1.63
C GLU A 84 28.67 -1.69 -3.11
N ARG A 85 27.96 -2.53 -3.88
CA ARG A 85 28.16 -2.62 -5.35
C ARG A 85 27.87 -1.31 -6.07
N LEU A 86 26.86 -0.57 -5.62
CA LEU A 86 26.50 0.73 -6.21
C LEU A 86 27.57 1.77 -5.88
N ARG A 87 28.09 1.78 -4.65
CA ARG A 87 29.18 2.64 -4.21
C ARG A 87 30.48 2.35 -4.98
N ASP A 88 30.79 1.09 -5.23
CA ASP A 88 32.00 0.69 -5.98
C ASP A 88 31.82 0.91 -7.50
N GLY A 89 30.61 0.74 -8.03
CA GLY A 89 30.28 0.90 -9.45
C GLY A 89 30.24 2.34 -9.97
N ILE A 90 29.99 3.34 -9.11
CA ILE A 90 29.96 4.76 -9.51
C ILE A 90 31.36 5.30 -9.91
N SER A 91 32.44 4.59 -9.56
CA SER A 91 33.81 5.00 -9.93
C SER A 91 34.22 4.63 -11.37
N GLY A 92 33.34 3.98 -12.14
CA GLY A 92 33.63 3.52 -13.52
C GLY A 92 32.56 3.95 -14.53
N SER A 93 32.42 5.26 -14.78
CA SER A 93 31.36 5.83 -15.62
C SER A 93 31.35 5.41 -17.09
N GLU A 94 32.40 4.76 -17.60
CA GLU A 94 32.49 4.34 -19.01
C GLU A 94 31.78 3.00 -19.33
N ARG A 95 31.41 2.20 -18.31
CA ARG A 95 30.73 0.90 -18.50
C ARG A 95 29.21 0.93 -18.25
N LEU A 96 28.69 2.00 -17.64
CA LEU A 96 27.29 2.11 -17.21
C LEU A 96 26.28 2.04 -18.37
N ASN A 97 26.62 2.47 -19.59
CA ASN A 97 25.67 2.45 -20.71
C ASN A 97 25.35 1.06 -21.26
N LYS A 98 26.18 0.03 -21.03
CA LYS A 98 25.88 -1.35 -21.46
C LYS A 98 25.11 -2.15 -20.41
N ASP A 99 25.34 -1.90 -19.13
CA ASP A 99 24.68 -2.64 -18.05
C ASP A 99 23.24 -2.18 -17.81
N VAL A 100 22.91 -0.92 -18.13
CA VAL A 100 21.52 -0.41 -18.03
C VAL A 100 20.59 -1.16 -18.99
N THR A 101 21.05 -1.48 -20.21
CA THR A 101 20.22 -2.22 -21.18
C THR A 101 19.96 -3.66 -20.71
N ALA A 102 20.96 -4.32 -20.13
CA ALA A 102 20.79 -5.67 -19.57
C ALA A 102 19.90 -5.68 -18.30
N LEU A 103 19.99 -4.63 -17.47
CA LEU A 103 19.11 -4.46 -16.30
C LEU A 103 17.65 -4.23 -16.71
N VAL A 104 17.41 -3.46 -17.78
CA VAL A 104 16.05 -3.24 -18.29
C VAL A 104 15.46 -4.53 -18.87
N ASP A 105 16.24 -5.32 -19.62
CA ASP A 105 15.78 -6.63 -20.14
C ASP A 105 15.48 -7.63 -19.01
N GLY A 106 16.26 -7.60 -17.92
CA GLY A 106 16.00 -8.35 -16.69
C GLY A 106 14.76 -7.87 -15.93
N LEU A 107 14.51 -6.55 -15.89
CA LEU A 107 13.35 -5.97 -15.22
C LEU A 107 12.05 -6.29 -15.95
N VAL A 108 12.07 -6.28 -17.29
CA VAL A 108 10.91 -6.60 -18.14
C VAL A 108 10.52 -8.08 -18.03
N THR A 109 11.50 -8.97 -17.90
CA THR A 109 11.24 -10.41 -17.67
C THR A 109 10.74 -10.67 -16.24
N THR A 110 11.34 -10.05 -15.23
CA THR A 110 10.90 -10.21 -13.82
C THR A 110 9.50 -9.64 -13.58
N THR A 111 9.12 -8.56 -14.28
CA THR A 111 7.77 -7.96 -14.18
C THR A 111 6.68 -8.89 -14.72
N LYS A 112 7.00 -9.80 -15.66
CA LYS A 112 6.03 -10.79 -16.17
C LYS A 112 5.67 -11.85 -15.12
N ASP A 113 6.65 -12.29 -14.33
CA ASP A 113 6.41 -13.32 -13.30
C ASP A 113 5.71 -12.74 -12.06
N VAL A 114 6.04 -11.49 -11.67
CA VAL A 114 5.37 -10.78 -10.57
C VAL A 114 3.94 -10.40 -10.94
N GLY A 115 3.67 -10.06 -12.20
CA GLY A 115 2.31 -9.76 -12.69
C GLY A 115 1.38 -10.97 -12.62
N ALA A 116 1.87 -12.17 -12.92
CA ALA A 116 1.09 -13.40 -12.82
C ALA A 116 0.71 -13.72 -11.36
N THR A 117 1.64 -13.55 -10.42
CA THR A 117 1.37 -13.75 -8.98
C THR A 117 0.41 -12.70 -8.44
N TRP A 118 0.48 -11.46 -8.92
CA TRP A 118 -0.46 -10.41 -8.52
C TRP A 118 -1.89 -10.69 -9.01
N LEU A 119 -2.04 -11.26 -10.21
CA LEU A 119 -3.33 -11.71 -10.73
C LEU A 119 -3.90 -12.92 -9.97
N GLU A 120 -3.05 -13.87 -9.54
CA GLU A 120 -3.50 -14.96 -8.67
C GLU A 120 -4.00 -14.44 -7.31
N LEU A 121 -3.32 -13.46 -6.71
CA LEU A 121 -3.76 -12.83 -5.47
C LEU A 121 -5.12 -12.12 -5.64
N LEU A 122 -5.31 -11.41 -6.75
CA LEU A 122 -6.57 -10.79 -7.13
C LEU A 122 -7.70 -11.82 -7.31
N SER A 123 -7.39 -12.97 -7.90
CA SER A 123 -8.36 -14.05 -8.09
C SER A 123 -8.80 -14.70 -6.76
N ILE A 124 -7.90 -14.80 -5.79
CA ILE A 124 -8.20 -15.29 -4.43
C ILE A 124 -9.11 -14.30 -3.70
N VAL A 125 -8.85 -12.99 -3.83
CA VAL A 125 -9.69 -11.93 -3.24
C VAL A 125 -11.05 -11.85 -3.94
N LEU A 126 -11.12 -11.97 -5.27
CA LEU A 126 -12.42 -12.03 -5.97
C LEU A 126 -13.25 -13.26 -5.57
N ARG A 127 -12.60 -14.39 -5.29
CA ARG A 127 -13.27 -15.61 -4.81
C ARG A 127 -13.76 -15.51 -3.37
N SER A 128 -13.15 -14.65 -2.53
CA SER A 128 -13.58 -14.46 -1.14
C SER A 128 -14.74 -13.47 -0.98
N ILE A 129 -14.91 -12.54 -1.91
CA ILE A 129 -16.03 -11.56 -1.91
C ILE A 129 -17.38 -12.24 -2.22
N GLY A 130 -17.39 -13.43 -2.81
CA GLY A 130 -18.61 -14.20 -3.13
C GLY A 130 -19.15 -15.10 -2.01
N LYS A 131 -18.52 -15.13 -0.82
CA LYS A 131 -19.03 -15.87 0.35
C LYS A 131 -19.59 -14.89 1.36
N GLU A 132 -20.90 -14.96 1.59
CA GLU A 132 -21.55 -14.25 2.69
C GLU A 132 -20.80 -14.51 4.01
N PRO A 133 -20.54 -13.45 4.81
CA PRO A 133 -19.89 -13.61 6.10
C PRO A 133 -20.86 -14.27 7.07
N SER A 134 -20.62 -15.53 7.41
CA SER A 134 -21.20 -16.14 8.61
C SER A 134 -20.68 -15.40 9.85
N PRO A 135 -21.55 -15.02 10.80
CA PRO A 135 -21.13 -14.31 12.00
C PRO A 135 -20.24 -15.21 12.87
N PRO A 136 -19.08 -14.74 13.36
CA PRO A 136 -18.27 -15.51 14.29
C PRO A 136 -18.95 -15.54 15.68
N PRO A 137 -19.00 -16.70 16.36
CA PRO A 137 -19.41 -16.76 17.75
C PRO A 137 -18.21 -16.39 18.65
N GLY A 138 -18.40 -15.40 19.52
CA GLY A 138 -17.65 -15.32 20.79
C GLY A 138 -16.66 -14.16 20.96
N GLY A 139 -17.13 -13.09 21.60
CA GLY A 139 -16.54 -12.51 22.83
C GLY A 139 -15.02 -12.44 22.99
N GLY A 140 -14.33 -11.65 22.16
CA GLY A 140 -12.96 -11.18 22.43
C GLY A 140 -12.92 -9.66 22.37
N ARG A 141 -12.63 -9.00 23.51
CA ARG A 141 -12.46 -7.54 23.58
C ARG A 141 -11.19 -7.14 22.80
N PRO A 142 -11.28 -6.28 21.77
CA PRO A 142 -10.11 -5.89 20.98
C PRO A 142 -9.16 -5.00 21.80
N PRO A 143 -7.84 -5.06 21.55
CA PRO A 143 -6.86 -4.21 22.21
C PRO A 143 -7.08 -2.73 21.85
N PRO A 144 -6.93 -1.79 22.81
CA PRO A 144 -6.99 -0.36 22.54
C PRO A 144 -5.66 0.12 21.98
N GLY A 145 -5.54 0.20 20.65
CA GLY A 145 -4.34 0.76 20.03
C GLY A 145 -4.35 0.66 18.51
N SER A 146 -4.51 1.81 17.86
CA SER A 146 -4.20 2.04 16.45
C SER A 146 -5.00 1.24 15.41
N SER A 147 -6.27 1.62 15.24
CA SER A 147 -6.87 1.60 13.90
C SER A 147 -7.55 2.94 13.68
N ASN A 148 -6.89 3.84 12.96
CA ASN A 148 -7.64 4.83 12.20
C ASN A 148 -8.20 4.03 11.01
N PRO A 149 -9.50 3.70 10.96
CA PRO A 149 -10.03 3.04 9.80
C PRO A 149 -9.98 4.05 8.66
N SER A 150 -9.03 3.92 7.73
CA SER A 150 -9.12 4.61 6.45
C SER A 150 -10.48 4.26 5.88
N ARG A 151 -11.36 5.26 5.81
CA ARG A 151 -12.79 5.07 5.57
C ARG A 151 -12.98 4.83 4.08
N THR A 152 -12.75 3.60 3.64
CA THR A 152 -13.08 3.22 2.27
C THR A 152 -14.58 3.33 2.08
N LYS A 153 -15.00 4.10 1.07
CA LYS A 153 -16.40 4.14 0.66
C LYS A 153 -16.54 3.49 -0.69
N THR A 154 -17.40 2.49 -0.76
CA THR A 154 -17.68 1.73 -1.98
C THR A 154 -19.13 1.95 -2.38
N VAL A 155 -19.35 2.22 -3.67
CA VAL A 155 -20.68 2.30 -4.29
C VAL A 155 -20.72 1.30 -5.43
N THR A 156 -21.75 0.46 -5.41
CA THR A 156 -22.07 -0.45 -6.51
C THR A 156 -23.39 -0.03 -7.15
N GLY A 157 -23.52 -0.26 -8.44
CA GLY A 157 -24.71 0.10 -9.19
C GLY A 157 -24.69 -0.43 -10.61
N THR A 158 -25.64 0.01 -11.42
CA THR A 158 -25.75 -0.37 -12.83
C THR A 158 -25.89 0.90 -13.67
N SER A 159 -25.16 0.97 -14.78
CA SER A 159 -25.15 2.12 -15.69
C SER A 159 -25.04 1.62 -17.12
N GLY A 160 -25.93 2.05 -18.03
CA GLY A 160 -25.94 1.56 -19.42
C GLY A 160 -26.08 0.03 -19.57
N GLY A 161 -26.61 -0.67 -18.56
CA GLY A 161 -26.68 -2.13 -18.50
C GLY A 161 -25.41 -2.83 -18.00
N ALA A 162 -24.33 -2.08 -17.73
CA ALA A 162 -23.09 -2.60 -17.15
C ALA A 162 -23.11 -2.52 -15.62
N ALA A 163 -22.49 -3.51 -14.96
CA ALA A 163 -22.22 -3.46 -13.53
C ALA A 163 -21.13 -2.42 -13.24
N THR A 164 -21.33 -1.59 -12.22
CA THR A 164 -20.39 -0.52 -11.86
C THR A 164 -20.02 -0.62 -10.39
N THR A 165 -18.73 -0.47 -10.08
CA THR A 165 -18.20 -0.43 -8.73
C THR A 165 -17.19 0.71 -8.63
N SER A 166 -17.41 1.65 -7.73
CA SER A 166 -16.44 2.70 -7.39
C SER A 166 -16.08 2.59 -5.92
N SER A 167 -14.79 2.41 -5.60
CA SER A 167 -14.24 2.57 -4.26
C SER A 167 -13.34 3.79 -4.21
N ILE A 168 -13.36 4.47 -3.07
CA ILE A 168 -12.42 5.53 -2.75
C ILE A 168 -11.87 5.34 -1.34
N THR A 169 -10.55 5.30 -1.24
CA THR A 169 -9.78 5.19 0.01
C THR A 169 -8.77 6.33 0.07
N PRO A 170 -9.15 7.48 0.64
CA PRO A 170 -8.21 8.60 0.77
C PRO A 170 -7.00 8.22 1.62
N ASN A 171 -5.80 8.66 1.21
CA ASN A 171 -4.58 8.45 1.99
C ASN A 171 -4.55 9.33 3.25
N ASP A 172 -5.21 10.49 3.19
CA ASP A 172 -5.37 11.40 4.32
C ASP A 172 -6.75 11.20 4.96
N PRO A 173 -6.82 10.83 6.26
CA PRO A 173 -8.07 10.57 6.96
C PRO A 173 -8.96 11.81 7.15
N THR A 174 -8.42 13.02 6.94
CA THR A 174 -9.20 14.27 6.98
C THR A 174 -10.02 14.49 5.72
N ILE A 175 -9.73 13.77 4.63
CA ILE A 175 -10.45 13.86 3.37
C ILE A 175 -11.71 13.01 3.45
N GLU A 176 -12.87 13.62 3.26
CA GLU A 176 -14.10 12.85 3.16
C GLU A 176 -14.11 12.03 1.85
N PRO A 177 -14.27 10.70 1.92
CA PRO A 177 -14.39 9.86 0.74
C PRO A 177 -15.70 10.17 0.00
N VAL A 178 -15.61 10.88 -1.13
CA VAL A 178 -16.75 11.13 -2.03
C VAL A 178 -16.65 10.14 -3.20
N PRO A 179 -17.51 9.10 -3.25
CA PRO A 179 -17.50 8.14 -4.34
C PRO A 179 -17.95 8.83 -5.63
N LEU A 180 -17.43 8.33 -6.75
CA LEU A 180 -17.68 8.91 -8.06
C LEU A 180 -18.83 8.18 -8.73
N ASP A 181 -19.58 8.92 -9.53
CA ASP A 181 -20.61 8.33 -10.38
C ASP A 181 -19.94 7.75 -11.64
N ILE A 182 -20.28 6.51 -12.00
CA ILE A 182 -19.80 5.88 -13.24
C ILE A 182 -20.94 5.91 -14.26
N VAL A 183 -20.71 6.58 -15.39
CA VAL A 183 -21.66 6.70 -16.49
C VAL A 183 -21.13 5.91 -17.67
N VAL A 184 -21.82 4.81 -17.99
CA VAL A 184 -21.48 3.97 -19.12
C VAL A 184 -22.38 4.32 -20.30
N THR A 185 -21.75 4.65 -21.42
CA THR A 185 -22.39 4.97 -22.70
C THR A 185 -21.94 3.98 -23.77
N GLY A 186 -22.78 3.75 -24.78
CA GLY A 186 -22.48 2.78 -25.83
C GLY A 186 -22.85 1.34 -25.46
N THR A 187 -22.35 0.39 -26.24
CA THR A 187 -22.69 -1.03 -26.12
C THR A 187 -21.45 -1.88 -25.85
N GLY A 188 -21.65 -3.08 -25.31
CA GLY A 188 -20.58 -4.06 -25.09
C GLY A 188 -19.80 -3.92 -23.78
N VAL A 189 -20.04 -2.89 -22.96
CA VAL A 189 -19.47 -2.81 -21.61
C VAL A 189 -20.26 -3.70 -20.66
N LYS A 190 -19.58 -4.62 -19.95
CA LYS A 190 -20.19 -5.55 -18.99
C LYS A 190 -19.98 -5.12 -17.55
N SER A 191 -18.77 -4.68 -17.23
CA SER A 191 -18.45 -4.17 -15.91
C SER A 191 -17.39 -3.07 -15.93
N VAL A 192 -17.49 -2.16 -14.97
CA VAL A 192 -16.52 -1.10 -14.73
C VAL A 192 -16.20 -1.07 -13.24
N THR A 193 -14.92 -1.21 -12.89
CA THR A 193 -14.42 -1.11 -11.52
C THR A 193 -13.42 0.03 -11.45
N LEU A 194 -13.61 0.94 -10.49
CA LEU A 194 -12.74 2.07 -10.22
C LEU A 194 -12.32 2.02 -8.75
N ASP A 195 -11.03 1.94 -8.47
CA ASP A 195 -10.47 2.08 -7.12
C ASP A 195 -9.59 3.33 -7.06
N LEU A 196 -10.03 4.35 -6.34
CA LEU A 196 -9.28 5.59 -6.16
C LEU A 196 -8.65 5.70 -4.78
N ARG A 197 -7.41 6.17 -4.76
CA ARG A 197 -6.60 6.46 -3.59
C ARG A 197 -5.97 7.84 -3.74
N PRO A 198 -6.76 8.91 -3.62
CA PRO A 198 -6.27 10.26 -3.85
C PRO A 198 -5.11 10.56 -2.89
N PRO A 199 -3.94 10.98 -3.40
CA PRO A 199 -2.78 11.32 -2.57
C PRO A 199 -2.96 12.66 -1.85
N SER A 200 -3.83 13.55 -2.34
CA SER A 200 -4.07 14.87 -1.76
C SER A 200 -5.50 15.37 -1.97
N LEU A 201 -5.88 16.44 -1.23
CA LEU A 201 -7.14 17.17 -1.40
C LEU A 201 -7.31 17.83 -2.78
N ARG A 202 -6.20 18.08 -3.49
CA ARG A 202 -6.20 18.73 -4.82
C ARG A 202 -6.15 17.71 -5.95
N PHE A 203 -6.36 16.43 -5.63
CA PHE A 203 -6.31 15.36 -6.60
C PHE A 203 -7.26 15.61 -7.77
N VAL A 204 -6.70 15.75 -8.96
CA VAL A 204 -7.46 15.82 -10.22
C VAL A 204 -7.12 14.56 -11.01
N PRO A 205 -8.03 13.57 -11.03
CA PRO A 205 -7.74 12.31 -11.69
C PRO A 205 -7.65 12.50 -13.19
N PHE A 206 -6.57 11.97 -13.73
CA PHE A 206 -6.30 11.82 -15.13
C PHE A 206 -6.10 10.34 -15.43
N LEU A 207 -6.63 9.90 -16.56
CA LEU A 207 -6.57 8.51 -16.96
C LEU A 207 -5.86 8.41 -18.29
N HIS A 208 -4.81 7.59 -18.32
CA HIS A 208 -4.21 7.18 -19.58
C HIS A 208 -5.08 6.12 -20.25
N GLU A 209 -4.89 5.96 -21.56
CA GLU A 209 -5.58 4.94 -22.34
C GLU A 209 -5.49 3.55 -21.67
N LEU A 210 -6.64 2.89 -21.56
CA LEU A 210 -6.70 1.56 -20.94
C LEU A 210 -6.15 0.52 -21.89
N GLN A 211 -5.30 -0.36 -21.38
CA GLN A 211 -4.65 -1.39 -22.15
C GLN A 211 -5.31 -2.74 -21.90
N GLY A 212 -5.58 -3.47 -22.97
CA GLY A 212 -5.99 -4.86 -22.88
C GLY A 212 -4.83 -5.77 -22.49
N ARG A 213 -5.11 -7.07 -22.35
CA ARG A 213 -4.07 -8.09 -22.15
C ARG A 213 -3.08 -8.14 -23.32
N ASP A 214 -3.58 -7.94 -24.54
CA ASP A 214 -2.75 -7.73 -25.73
C ASP A 214 -2.62 -6.22 -25.97
N PRO A 215 -1.40 -5.65 -25.98
CA PRO A 215 -1.16 -4.21 -26.11
C PRO A 215 -1.62 -3.63 -27.46
N LYS A 216 -2.01 -4.47 -28.43
CA LYS A 216 -2.64 -4.02 -29.67
C LYS A 216 -4.07 -3.52 -29.48
N TYR A 217 -4.71 -3.88 -28.36
CA TYR A 217 -6.08 -3.44 -28.06
C TYR A 217 -6.06 -2.46 -26.91
N SER A 218 -6.62 -1.30 -27.17
CA SER A 218 -6.70 -0.21 -26.22
C SER A 218 -8.09 0.41 -26.21
N LEU A 219 -8.44 1.07 -25.10
CA LEU A 219 -9.72 1.74 -24.92
C LEU A 219 -9.45 3.21 -24.50
N ALA A 220 -9.45 4.10 -25.49
CA ALA A 220 -9.17 5.52 -25.33
C ALA A 220 -10.38 6.34 -24.82
N THR A 221 -11.58 5.78 -24.89
CA THR A 221 -12.84 6.50 -24.66
C THR A 221 -13.30 6.46 -23.20
N VAL A 222 -12.34 6.61 -22.28
CA VAL A 222 -12.59 6.68 -20.84
C VAL A 222 -12.07 8.01 -20.30
N GLU A 223 -12.98 8.84 -19.81
CA GLU A 223 -12.67 10.20 -19.40
C GLU A 223 -13.30 10.55 -18.05
N PHE A 224 -12.62 11.40 -17.28
CA PHE A 224 -13.17 12.01 -16.08
C PHE A 224 -13.75 13.38 -16.43
N THR A 225 -15.03 13.58 -16.12
CA THR A 225 -15.70 14.88 -16.28
C THR A 225 -16.32 15.31 -14.96
N ARG A 226 -16.66 16.60 -14.81
CA ARG A 226 -17.47 17.08 -13.69
C ARG A 226 -18.87 17.37 -14.20
N ASN A 227 -19.88 16.88 -13.48
CA ASN A 227 -21.27 17.21 -13.79
C ASN A 227 -21.64 18.62 -13.27
N ASP A 228 -22.87 19.05 -13.57
CA ASP A 228 -23.42 20.36 -13.17
C ASP A 228 -23.43 20.58 -11.64
N LYS A 229 -23.35 19.49 -10.85
CA LYS A 229 -23.28 19.53 -9.39
C LYS A 229 -21.84 19.55 -8.86
N GLY A 230 -20.85 19.64 -9.75
CA GLY A 230 -19.43 19.60 -9.43
C GLY A 230 -18.92 18.22 -9.01
N LYS A 231 -19.75 17.15 -9.11
CA LYS A 231 -19.30 15.78 -8.82
C LYS A 231 -18.51 15.24 -9.99
N LEU A 232 -17.46 14.51 -9.66
CA LEU A 232 -16.63 13.84 -10.64
C LEU A 232 -17.34 12.57 -11.17
N VAL A 233 -17.33 12.41 -12.48
CA VAL A 233 -18.01 11.35 -13.22
C VAL A 233 -16.98 10.65 -14.10
N LEU A 234 -16.93 9.32 -14.03
CA LEU A 234 -16.17 8.51 -14.99
C LEU A 234 -17.09 8.15 -16.16
N SER A 235 -16.82 8.70 -17.33
CA SER A 235 -17.53 8.39 -18.57
C SER A 235 -16.80 7.30 -19.33
N VAL A 236 -17.44 6.15 -19.53
CA VAL A 236 -16.91 5.04 -20.32
C VAL A 236 -17.76 4.91 -21.57
N ARG A 237 -17.16 4.99 -22.77
CA ARG A 237 -17.88 4.79 -24.03
C ARG A 237 -17.40 3.54 -24.76
N GLY A 238 -18.22 2.48 -24.77
CA GLY A 238 -17.95 1.29 -25.58
C GLY A 238 -18.19 1.55 -27.07
N GLN A 239 -17.30 1.03 -27.93
CA GLN A 239 -17.47 1.07 -29.39
C GLN A 239 -17.97 -0.28 -29.93
N ALA A 240 -18.85 -0.24 -30.93
CA ALA A 240 -19.26 -1.45 -31.62
C ALA A 240 -18.06 -2.08 -32.34
N GLY A 241 -17.86 -3.39 -32.16
CA GLY A 241 -16.70 -4.10 -32.73
C GLY A 241 -15.43 -4.04 -31.88
N GLN A 242 -15.44 -3.39 -30.72
CA GLN A 242 -14.33 -3.44 -29.77
C GLN A 242 -14.02 -4.90 -29.37
N HIS A 243 -12.73 -5.23 -29.25
CA HIS A 243 -12.32 -6.57 -28.87
C HIS A 243 -12.80 -6.92 -27.45
N GLN A 244 -13.34 -8.13 -27.28
CA GLN A 244 -13.83 -8.61 -25.99
C GLN A 244 -12.63 -8.93 -25.09
N ALA A 245 -12.41 -8.09 -24.09
CA ALA A 245 -11.29 -8.21 -23.17
C ALA A 245 -11.54 -7.40 -21.90
N VAL A 246 -10.67 -7.60 -20.92
CA VAL A 246 -10.53 -6.69 -19.77
C VAL A 246 -9.44 -5.68 -20.12
N TYR A 247 -9.79 -4.40 -19.99
CA TYR A 247 -8.90 -3.27 -20.19
C TYR A 247 -8.60 -2.66 -18.82
N ALA A 248 -7.33 -2.48 -18.50
CA ALA A 248 -6.90 -1.94 -17.21
C ALA A 248 -6.00 -0.71 -17.41
N GLY A 249 -6.03 0.20 -16.44
CA GLY A 249 -5.20 1.38 -16.44
C GLY A 249 -5.01 1.96 -15.05
N VAL A 250 -4.04 2.86 -14.95
CA VAL A 250 -3.71 3.59 -13.73
C VAL A 250 -4.31 4.99 -13.83
N VAL A 251 -4.98 5.41 -12.76
CA VAL A 251 -5.41 6.79 -12.58
C VAL A 251 -4.28 7.54 -11.91
N VAL A 252 -3.87 8.67 -12.48
CA VAL A 252 -2.82 9.54 -11.94
C VAL A 252 -3.36 10.92 -11.62
N ASP A 253 -2.67 11.68 -10.79
CA ASP A 253 -2.95 13.11 -10.61
C ASP A 253 -2.47 13.89 -11.84
N SER A 254 -3.32 14.73 -12.44
CA SER A 254 -2.98 15.50 -13.65
C SER A 254 -1.82 16.48 -13.46
N TYR A 255 -1.56 16.94 -12.23
CA TYR A 255 -0.53 17.93 -11.94
C TYR A 255 0.78 17.27 -11.50
N THR A 256 0.71 16.23 -10.67
CA THR A 256 1.92 15.59 -10.10
C THR A 256 2.32 14.31 -10.80
N ASN A 257 1.45 13.74 -11.64
CA ASN A 257 1.59 12.39 -12.23
C ASN A 257 1.75 11.28 -11.18
N GLU A 258 1.39 11.53 -9.92
CA GLU A 258 1.42 10.50 -8.89
C GLU A 258 0.24 9.52 -9.07
N PRO A 259 0.45 8.21 -8.86
CA PRO A 259 -0.62 7.23 -8.96
C PRO A 259 -1.65 7.46 -7.86
N GLY A 260 -2.91 7.66 -8.28
CA GLY A 260 -4.05 7.91 -7.42
C GLY A 260 -5.15 6.87 -7.55
N GLY A 261 -4.93 5.76 -8.25
CA GLY A 261 -5.91 4.67 -8.35
C GLY A 261 -5.73 3.76 -9.56
N THR A 262 -6.68 2.85 -9.74
CA THR A 262 -6.76 1.97 -10.91
C THR A 262 -8.20 1.91 -11.43
N VAL A 263 -8.33 1.61 -12.71
CA VAL A 263 -9.61 1.36 -13.36
C VAL A 263 -9.51 0.10 -14.20
N SER A 264 -10.60 -0.66 -14.22
CA SER A 264 -10.75 -1.87 -15.02
C SER A 264 -12.12 -1.85 -15.71
N VAL A 265 -12.12 -2.07 -17.02
CA VAL A 265 -13.32 -2.11 -17.86
C VAL A 265 -13.37 -3.45 -18.58
N THR A 266 -14.46 -4.18 -18.39
CA THR A 266 -14.68 -5.45 -19.09
C THR A 266 -15.62 -5.23 -20.27
N ILE A 267 -15.15 -5.56 -21.48
CA ILE A 267 -15.93 -5.55 -22.72
C ILE A 267 -16.30 -6.98 -23.10
N GLY A 268 -17.59 -7.25 -23.37
CA GLY A 268 -18.12 -8.57 -23.71
C GLY A 268 -19.47 -8.51 -24.44
N ARG A 269 -19.85 -9.59 -25.12
CA ARG A 269 -21.18 -9.76 -25.73
C ARG A 269 -22.26 -10.04 -24.70
#